data_AF-A0A8B7W215-F1
#
_entry.id   AF-A0A8B7W215-F1
#
_cell.length_a   1.000
_cell.length_b   1.000
_cell.length_c   1.000
_cell.angle_alpha   90.00
_cell.angle_beta   90.00
_cell.angle_gamma   90.00
#
_symmetry.space_group_name_H-M   'P 1'
#
loop_
_entity.id
_entity.type
_entity.pdbx_description
1 polymer ?
#
loop_
_entity_poly.entity_id
_entity_poly.type
_entity_poly.pdbx_seq_one_letter_code
_entity_poly.pdbx_strand_id
1 'polypeptide(L)'
;MARHVFLTGPPGVGKTTLIQKACELLQSSGVPVDGFYTEEVRQGGRRIGFDVVTLSGARGPLSRVGSESPPGKRECRVGQYIVDLTSFEQWALPVLWNVQDASNKIPSVESSFEHWINTKN
;
A
#
# COMPACT_ATOMS: atom_id res chain seq x y z
N MET A 1 17.92 -12.32 -12.27
CA MET A 1 17.18 -11.06 -12.49
C MET A 1 15.75 -11.25 -12.02
N ALA A 2 15.22 -10.32 -11.24
CA ALA A 2 13.78 -10.29 -10.96
C ALA A 2 13.02 -9.88 -12.24
N ARG A 3 11.88 -10.52 -12.50
CA ARG A 3 10.96 -10.13 -13.58
C ARG A 3 9.76 -9.42 -12.95
N HIS A 4 9.43 -8.24 -13.46
CA HIS A 4 8.22 -7.54 -13.04
C HIS A 4 7.06 -7.96 -13.93
N VAL A 5 5.94 -8.32 -13.30
CA VAL A 5 4.71 -8.72 -13.98
C VAL A 5 3.65 -7.69 -13.67
N PHE A 6 3.03 -7.14 -14.71
CA PHE A 6 1.94 -6.17 -14.59
C PHE A 6 0.66 -6.78 -15.13
N LEU A 7 -0.41 -6.73 -14.32
CA LEU A 7 -1.74 -7.19 -14.73
C LEU A 7 -2.58 -6.01 -15.19
N THR A 8 -3.10 -6.09 -16.42
CA THR A 8 -3.94 -5.05 -17.02
C THR A 8 -5.31 -5.61 -17.39
N GLY A 9 -6.27 -4.71 -17.58
CA GLY A 9 -7.64 -5.07 -18.00
C GLY A 9 -8.68 -4.12 -17.44
N PRO A 10 -9.94 -4.19 -17.92
CA PRO A 10 -11.02 -3.29 -17.51
C PRO A 10 -11.24 -3.25 -15.99
N PRO A 11 -11.73 -2.13 -15.42
CA PRO A 11 -12.18 -2.09 -14.03
C PRO A 11 -13.22 -3.19 -13.76
N GLY A 12 -13.18 -3.82 -12.58
CA GLY A 12 -14.12 -4.89 -12.21
C GLY A 12 -13.87 -6.26 -12.82
N VAL A 13 -12.87 -6.45 -13.69
CA VAL A 13 -12.56 -7.75 -14.33
C VAL A 13 -12.01 -8.84 -13.38
N GLY A 14 -11.80 -8.52 -12.09
CA GLY A 14 -11.30 -9.47 -11.09
C GLY A 14 -9.78 -9.47 -10.88
N LYS A 15 -9.07 -8.41 -11.27
CA LYS A 15 -7.62 -8.28 -11.05
C LYS A 15 -7.20 -8.49 -9.60
N THR A 16 -7.83 -7.79 -8.67
CA THR A 16 -7.56 -7.92 -7.23
C THR A 16 -7.81 -9.36 -6.75
N THR A 17 -8.91 -9.97 -7.20
CA THR A 17 -9.24 -11.37 -6.89
C THR A 17 -8.19 -12.35 -7.44
N LEU A 18 -7.67 -12.13 -8.64
CA LEU A 18 -6.60 -12.95 -9.21
C LEU A 18 -5.33 -12.86 -8.36
N ILE A 19 -4.92 -11.64 -7.98
CA ILE A 19 -3.74 -11.41 -7.16
C ILE A 19 -3.90 -12.07 -5.78
N GLN A 20 -5.05 -11.92 -5.13
CA GLN A 20 -5.34 -12.57 -3.84
C GLN A 20 -5.17 -14.09 -3.92
N LYS A 21 -5.79 -14.73 -4.92
CA LYS A 21 -5.64 -16.19 -5.13
C LYS A 21 -4.20 -16.60 -5.42
N ALA A 22 -3.46 -15.81 -6.19
CA ALA A 22 -2.05 -16.08 -6.46
C ALA A 22 -1.21 -15.99 -5.18
N CYS A 23 -1.44 -14.99 -4.33
CA CYS A 23 -0.79 -14.85 -3.03
C CYS A 23 -1.11 -16.05 -2.12
N GLU A 24 -2.39 -16.46 -2.04
CA GLU A 24 -2.82 -17.64 -1.26
C GLU A 24 -2.08 -18.92 -1.70
N LEU A 25 -1.99 -19.17 -3.01
CA LEU A 25 -1.28 -20.34 -3.56
C LEU A 25 0.22 -20.33 -3.27
N LEU A 26 0.85 -19.15 -3.36
CA LEU A 26 2.27 -18.99 -3.05
C LEU A 26 2.53 -19.24 -1.56
N GLN A 27 1.71 -18.65 -0.69
CA GLN A 27 1.79 -18.85 0.76
C GLN A 27 1.57 -20.33 1.13
N SER A 28 0.57 -21.00 0.54
CA SER A 28 0.33 -22.43 0.78
C SER A 28 1.48 -23.32 0.30
N SER A 29 2.29 -22.82 -0.64
CA SER A 29 3.49 -23.50 -1.15
C SER A 29 4.76 -23.15 -0.36
N GLY A 30 4.64 -22.42 0.76
CA GLY A 30 5.77 -22.00 1.59
C GLY A 30 6.61 -20.87 1.01
N VAL A 31 6.12 -20.19 -0.04
CA VAL A 31 6.80 -19.03 -0.62
C VAL A 31 6.40 -17.79 0.19
N PRO A 32 7.35 -17.03 0.76
CA PRO A 32 7.02 -15.80 1.47
C PRO A 32 6.47 -14.76 0.48
N VAL A 33 5.35 -14.14 0.85
CA VAL A 33 4.70 -13.08 0.06
C VAL A 33 4.40 -11.92 0.98
N ASP A 34 4.76 -10.71 0.55
CA ASP A 34 4.44 -9.47 1.23
C ASP A 34 3.88 -8.45 0.24
N GLY A 35 3.15 -7.46 0.77
CA GLY A 35 2.53 -6.39 -0.01
C GLY A 35 1.15 -6.01 0.50
N PHE A 36 0.43 -5.26 -0.33
CA PHE A 36 -0.92 -4.81 -0.06
C PHE A 36 -1.78 -4.83 -1.32
N TYR A 37 -3.09 -4.82 -1.11
CA TYR A 37 -4.09 -4.54 -2.13
C TYR A 37 -5.05 -3.47 -1.63
N THR A 38 -5.85 -2.92 -2.55
CA THR A 38 -6.91 -1.97 -2.19
C THR A 38 -8.27 -2.65 -2.23
N GLU A 39 -9.06 -2.46 -1.18
CA GLU A 39 -10.43 -2.98 -1.10
C GLU A 39 -11.44 -1.84 -1.22
N GLU A 40 -12.54 -2.10 -1.91
CA GLU A 40 -13.62 -1.14 -2.04
C GLU A 40 -14.48 -1.10 -0.77
N VAL A 41 -14.67 0.10 -0.21
CA VAL A 41 -15.51 0.30 0.97
C VAL A 41 -16.89 0.78 0.52
N ARG A 42 -17.94 0.04 0.89
CA ARG A 42 -19.33 0.39 0.58
C ARG A 42 -20.15 0.53 1.86
N GLN A 43 -21.04 1.53 1.88
CA GLN A 43 -22.01 1.75 2.94
C GLN A 43 -23.35 2.10 2.30
N GLY A 44 -24.44 1.44 2.73
CA GLY A 44 -25.77 1.65 2.13
C GLY A 44 -25.81 1.42 0.62
N GLY A 45 -25.06 0.43 0.10
CA GLY A 45 -24.96 0.12 -1.32
C GLY A 45 -24.09 1.07 -2.16
N ARG A 46 -23.67 2.21 -1.60
CA ARG A 46 -22.84 3.22 -2.27
C ARG A 46 -21.37 3.02 -1.92
N ARG A 47 -20.49 3.26 -2.90
CA ARG A 47 -19.03 3.25 -2.68
C ARG A 47 -18.60 4.53 -1.97
N ILE A 48 -18.13 4.38 -0.74
CA ILE A 48 -17.71 5.50 0.12
C ILE A 48 -16.19 5.70 0.15
N GLY A 49 -15.41 4.79 -0.45
CA GLY A 49 -13.96 4.93 -0.50
C GLY A 49 -13.24 3.63 -0.78
N PHE A 50 -11.96 3.63 -0.44
CA PHE A 50 -11.07 2.48 -0.56
C PHE A 50 -10.19 2.35 0.68
N ASP A 51 -9.86 1.12 1.04
CA ASP A 51 -8.89 0.80 2.08
C ASP A 51 -7.64 0.19 1.50
N VAL A 52 -6.50 0.45 2.12
CA VAL A 52 -5.31 -0.40 2.00
C VAL A 52 -5.49 -1.60 2.91
N VAL A 53 -5.24 -2.79 2.38
CA VAL A 53 -5.21 -4.04 3.15
C VAL A 53 -3.90 -4.75 2.87
N THR A 54 -3.09 -4.96 3.91
CA THR A 54 -1.84 -5.71 3.80
C THR A 54 -2.11 -7.21 3.73
N LEU A 55 -1.17 -7.98 3.20
CA LEU A 55 -1.27 -9.45 3.21
C LEU A 55 -1.20 -10.05 4.63
N SER A 56 -0.74 -9.29 5.62
CA SER A 56 -0.80 -9.64 7.05
C SER A 56 -2.18 -9.36 7.69
N GLY A 57 -3.12 -8.77 6.96
CA GLY A 57 -4.46 -8.46 7.43
C GLY A 57 -4.62 -7.09 8.11
N ALA A 58 -3.56 -6.28 8.16
CA ALA A 58 -3.65 -4.91 8.63
C ALA A 58 -4.41 -4.03 7.61
N ARG A 59 -5.12 -3.01 8.10
CA ARG A 59 -6.07 -2.24 7.29
C ARG A 59 -6.11 -0.77 7.69
N GLY A 60 -6.24 0.10 6.70
CA GLY A 60 -6.56 1.51 6.93
C GLY A 60 -7.13 2.24 5.71
N PRO A 61 -7.68 3.44 5.92
CA PRO A 61 -8.28 4.23 4.85
C PRO A 61 -7.23 4.67 3.81
N LEU A 62 -7.45 4.33 2.54
CA LEU A 62 -6.71 4.97 1.44
C LEU A 62 -7.41 6.27 1.04
N SER A 63 -8.73 6.21 0.90
CA SER A 63 -9.52 7.37 0.50
C SER A 63 -10.96 7.24 0.93
N ARG A 64 -11.63 8.38 1.10
CA ARG A 64 -13.05 8.49 1.44
C ARG A 64 -13.73 9.57 0.62
N VAL A 65 -15.04 9.45 0.44
CA VAL A 65 -15.86 10.57 -0.04
C VAL A 65 -15.77 11.68 1.02
N GLY A 66 -15.42 12.89 0.59
CA GLY A 66 -15.31 14.03 1.49
C GLY A 66 -15.67 15.34 0.80
N SER A 67 -16.18 16.27 1.61
CA SER A 67 -16.45 17.66 1.23
C SER A 67 -15.14 18.46 1.12
N GLU A 68 -15.19 19.69 0.62
CA GLU A 68 -13.99 20.51 0.44
C GLU A 68 -13.15 20.68 1.73
N SER A 69 -11.82 20.60 1.57
CA SER A 69 -10.84 20.98 2.59
C SER A 69 -11.10 22.35 3.19
N PRO A 70 -10.73 22.55 4.47
CA PRO A 70 -10.45 23.88 5.00
C PRO A 70 -9.39 24.60 4.14
N PRO A 71 -9.55 25.91 3.89
CA PRO A 71 -8.61 26.67 3.08
C PRO A 71 -7.18 26.57 3.64
N GLY A 72 -6.21 26.29 2.76
CA GLY A 72 -4.78 26.26 3.08
C GLY A 72 -4.14 24.87 3.19
N LYS A 73 -4.91 23.78 3.15
CA LYS A 73 -4.37 22.41 3.09
C LYS A 73 -4.39 21.89 1.64
N ARG A 74 -3.26 21.42 1.13
CA ARG A 74 -3.23 20.72 -0.17
C ARG A 74 -3.88 19.35 -0.01
N GLU A 75 -5.09 19.19 -0.54
CA GLU A 75 -5.76 17.90 -0.59
C GLU A 75 -5.38 17.13 -1.86
N CYS A 76 -5.02 15.86 -1.68
CA CYS A 76 -4.91 14.92 -2.79
C CYS A 76 -6.30 14.38 -3.09
N ARG A 77 -6.86 14.71 -4.26
CA ARG A 77 -8.22 14.32 -4.66
C ARG A 77 -8.22 13.56 -5.99
N VAL A 78 -9.05 12.52 -6.06
CA VAL A 78 -9.34 11.74 -7.28
C VAL A 78 -10.86 11.62 -7.42
N GLY A 79 -11.44 12.41 -8.33
CA GLY A 79 -12.91 12.51 -8.44
C GLY A 79 -13.53 12.99 -7.11
N GLN A 80 -14.48 12.23 -6.57
CA GLN A 80 -15.12 12.53 -5.29
C GLN A 80 -14.34 12.06 -4.05
N TYR A 81 -13.19 11.41 -4.24
CA TYR A 81 -12.44 10.79 -3.15
C TYR A 81 -11.27 11.68 -2.74
N ILE A 82 -11.19 11.96 -1.44
CA ILE A 82 -10.02 12.57 -0.80
C ILE A 82 -9.11 11.44 -0.35
N VAL A 83 -7.84 11.52 -0.73
CA VAL A 83 -6.79 10.54 -0.42
C VAL A 83 -6.15 10.90 0.90
N ASP A 84 -6.09 9.92 1.80
CA ASP A 84 -5.35 10.02 3.06
C ASP A 84 -3.93 9.50 2.83
N LEU A 85 -3.02 10.41 2.48
CA LEU A 85 -1.61 10.06 2.25
C LEU A 85 -0.95 9.52 3.52
N THR A 86 -1.23 10.12 4.68
CA THR A 86 -0.64 9.69 5.94
C THR A 86 -1.03 8.25 6.26
N SER A 87 -2.31 7.90 6.08
CA SER A 87 -2.75 6.53 6.27
C SER A 87 -2.17 5.59 5.21
N PHE A 88 -2.13 6.00 3.93
CA PHE A 88 -1.49 5.20 2.89
C PHE A 88 -0.03 4.90 3.22
N GLU A 89 0.76 5.89 3.61
CA GLU A 89 2.17 5.73 3.94
C GLU A 89 2.37 4.77 5.11
N GLN A 90 1.55 4.91 6.16
CA GLN A 90 1.58 4.05 7.34
C GLN A 90 1.35 2.57 7.01
N TRP A 91 0.47 2.25 6.06
CA TRP A 91 0.09 0.87 5.75
C TRP A 91 0.82 0.26 4.55
N ALA A 92 1.12 1.06 3.53
CA ALA A 92 1.68 0.58 2.27
C ALA A 92 3.21 0.57 2.24
N LEU A 93 3.89 1.58 2.81
CA LEU A 93 5.35 1.68 2.70
C LEU A 93 6.10 0.55 3.41
N PRO A 94 5.73 0.12 4.64
CA PRO A 94 6.44 -0.94 5.32
C PRO A 94 6.49 -2.24 4.51
N VAL A 95 5.36 -2.63 3.91
CA VAL A 95 5.24 -3.87 3.12
C VAL A 95 5.89 -3.77 1.74
N LEU A 96 6.17 -2.57 1.23
CA LEU A 96 6.92 -2.37 -0.02
C LEU A 96 8.44 -2.45 0.20
N TRP A 97 8.93 -2.04 1.37
CA TRP A 97 10.37 -2.04 1.67
C TRP A 97 10.87 -3.37 2.25
N ASN A 98 10.01 -4.15 2.91
CA ASN A 98 10.36 -5.49 3.40
C ASN A 98 10.93 -6.44 2.31
N VAL A 99 10.54 -6.24 1.05
CA VAL A 99 11.01 -7.06 -0.07
C VAL A 99 12.46 -6.71 -0.48
N GLN A 100 12.95 -5.51 -0.16
CA GLN A 100 14.32 -5.10 -0.48
C GLN A 100 15.35 -5.69 0.50
N ASP A 101 14.96 -5.94 1.75
CA ASP A 101 15.85 -6.44 2.81
C ASP A 101 16.27 -7.91 2.67
N ALA A 102 15.53 -8.72 1.90
CA ALA A 102 15.95 -10.08 1.56
C ALA A 102 17.15 -10.12 0.58
N SER A 103 17.43 -9.00 -0.10
CA SER A 103 18.53 -8.88 -1.07
C SER A 103 19.61 -7.87 -0.66
N ASN A 104 19.38 -7.05 0.36
CA ASN A 104 20.39 -6.18 0.94
C ASN A 104 20.08 -5.98 2.42
N LYS A 105 20.90 -6.54 3.32
CA LYS A 105 20.89 -6.14 4.73
C LYS A 105 21.28 -4.65 4.81
N ILE A 106 20.30 -3.77 4.98
CA ILE A 106 20.55 -2.40 5.43
C ILE A 106 20.16 -2.35 6.91
N PRO A 107 21.06 -1.93 7.81
CA PRO A 107 20.73 -1.82 9.22
C PRO A 107 19.64 -0.76 9.41
N SER A 108 18.72 -1.07 10.33
CA SER A 108 17.65 -0.24 10.90
C SER A 108 17.79 1.26 10.65
N VAL A 109 16.67 1.86 10.21
CA VAL A 109 16.52 3.25 9.77
C VAL A 109 17.14 4.29 10.73
N GLU A 110 17.09 4.07 12.05
CA GLU A 110 17.78 4.91 13.04
C GLU A 110 19.30 4.95 12.87
N SER A 111 19.95 3.82 12.60
CA SER A 111 21.42 3.74 12.55
C SER A 111 22.00 4.36 11.29
N SER A 112 21.28 4.29 10.16
CA SER A 112 21.74 4.88 8.89
C SER A 112 21.60 6.41 8.88
N PHE A 113 20.60 6.96 9.58
CA PHE A 113 20.41 8.41 9.69
C PHE A 113 21.47 9.06 10.60
N GLU A 114 21.70 8.49 11.78
CA GLU A 114 22.75 8.93 12.72
C GLU A 114 24.17 8.82 12.13
N HIS A 115 24.43 7.77 11.35
CA HIS A 115 25.73 7.59 10.69
C HIS A 115 25.99 8.64 9.60
N TRP A 116 24.96 9.03 8.84
CA TRP A 116 25.08 10.08 7.82
C TRP A 116 25.36 11.47 8.43
N ILE A 117 24.72 11.80 9.56
CA ILE A 117 24.99 13.06 10.28
C ILE A 117 26.43 13.10 10.78
N ASN A 118 26.94 12.01 11.36
CA ASN A 118 28.28 11.99 11.94
C ASN A 118 29.43 11.94 10.91
N THR A 119 29.16 11.56 9.66
CA THR A 119 30.21 11.46 8.62
C THR A 119 30.41 12.76 7.82
N LYS A 120 29.60 13.79 8.09
CA LYS A 120 29.60 15.08 7.37
C LYS A 120 30.16 16.25 8.19
N ASN A 121 30.85 15.98 9.29
CA ASN A 121 31.70 16.95 10.01
C ASN A 121 33.17 16.52 9.97
#